data_AF-A0A2E4EJW2-F1
#
_entry.id   AF-A0A2E4EJW2-F1
#
_cell.length_a   1.000
_cell.length_b   1.000
_cell.length_c   1.000
_cell.angle_alpha   90.00
_cell.angle_beta   90.00
_cell.angle_gamma   90.00
#
_symmetry.space_group_name_H-M   'P 1'
#
loop_
_entity.id
_entity.type
_entity.pdbx_description
1 polymer ?
#
loop_
_entity_poly.entity_id
_entity_poly.type
_entity_poly.pdbx_seq_one_letter_code
_entity_poly.pdbx_strand_id
1 'polypeptide(L)'
;MAPQTSSDVNQWTYQTCLKDAKKYTSEDEWQEKSPAAHEVAVKSHWIVEFRLHFKPKRLPKTKNTRSKPKKKTTTHSPKQCLKFAQRCKTITEWRNIHPQSLKDAKTHGIYEQCIEHMNVRQYNQWTKEECLSHAKEFETRSAWSRGHAATYHYSKKMGWFNECVAHMPKPYETTKLDMTKKECLKHAKAFNTRTEWSQGHTQSYRLARRMGWFNECVAHMATPKPRKQWTEDECIKIAKKYPDRKAWREGNLSSYSAAYQYGWMESCTAHMPARASSKKVWTKAECKKHAKKFKSRTEWTKGHHGSYRAALQNGWIDELMPAKNKTRNRILKKDCVADSKRFKTRTEWMRGASSTYFRAKQKGWLDKLMPSISSRWTEAACIESAKKFKTITEWMEHSRGAYAAAKRNNWFKKCTKHMKRASSPYKWNKEACIESAKQVSDIQEWKKVENGAYLAARREGWITECKKHMKKKSEK
;
A
#
# COMPACT_ATOMS: atom_id res chain seq x y z
N MET A 1 41.45 -13.91 -45.83
CA MET A 1 40.21 -14.66 -46.07
C MET A 1 39.19 -14.21 -45.04
N ALA A 2 38.07 -13.67 -45.50
CA ALA A 2 37.05 -13.01 -44.68
C ALA A 2 36.33 -14.01 -43.74
N PRO A 3 35.93 -13.60 -42.52
CA PRO A 3 35.04 -14.39 -41.71
C PRO A 3 33.64 -14.31 -42.31
N GLN A 4 33.09 -15.50 -42.57
CA GLN A 4 31.78 -15.74 -43.16
C GLN A 4 30.67 -15.03 -42.37
N THR A 5 29.90 -14.21 -43.08
CA THR A 5 28.62 -13.67 -42.63
C THR A 5 27.61 -14.82 -42.51
N SER A 6 27.39 -15.32 -41.29
CA SER A 6 26.24 -16.17 -40.97
C SER A 6 24.97 -15.32 -40.97
N SER A 7 24.22 -15.43 -42.06
CA SER A 7 22.97 -14.76 -42.34
C SER A 7 21.78 -15.46 -41.65
N ASP A 8 21.63 -15.32 -40.33
CA ASP A 8 20.45 -15.82 -39.60
C ASP A 8 19.83 -14.79 -38.64
N VAL A 9 20.00 -13.50 -38.97
CA VAL A 9 19.43 -12.39 -38.20
C VAL A 9 18.11 -11.93 -38.84
N ASN A 10 17.03 -12.70 -38.68
CA ASN A 10 15.61 -12.22 -38.62
C ASN A 10 14.55 -13.32 -38.82
N GLN A 11 14.63 -14.46 -38.13
CA GLN A 11 13.46 -15.37 -38.08
C GLN A 11 12.30 -14.83 -37.23
N TRP A 12 12.57 -13.87 -36.33
CA TRP A 12 11.62 -13.41 -35.33
C TRP A 12 11.15 -11.97 -35.60
N THR A 13 10.09 -11.87 -36.38
CA THR A 13 9.27 -10.65 -36.51
C THR A 13 8.25 -10.56 -35.37
N TYR A 14 7.71 -9.36 -35.08
CA TYR A 14 6.68 -9.20 -34.04
C TYR A 14 5.52 -10.19 -34.19
N GLN A 15 5.05 -10.39 -35.43
CA GLN A 15 3.93 -11.28 -35.74
C GLN A 15 4.26 -12.77 -35.52
N THR A 16 5.49 -13.19 -35.81
CA THR A 16 5.93 -14.58 -35.59
C THR A 16 6.19 -14.85 -34.11
N CYS A 17 6.79 -13.91 -33.38
CA CYS A 17 6.90 -13.97 -31.92
C CYS A 17 5.54 -13.99 -31.22
N LEU A 18 4.57 -13.17 -31.66
CA LEU A 18 3.22 -13.14 -31.08
C LEU A 18 2.47 -14.46 -31.32
N LYS A 19 2.60 -15.04 -32.53
CA LYS A 19 2.03 -16.36 -32.83
C LYS A 19 2.64 -17.45 -31.95
N ASP A 20 3.94 -17.39 -31.68
CA ASP A 20 4.61 -18.35 -30.82
C ASP A 20 4.21 -18.18 -29.35
N ALA A 21 4.20 -16.94 -28.84
CA ALA A 21 3.79 -16.63 -27.47
C ALA A 21 2.35 -17.08 -27.17
N LYS A 22 1.43 -16.98 -28.13
CA LYS A 22 0.02 -17.41 -27.99
C LYS A 22 -0.15 -18.93 -27.82
N LYS A 23 0.86 -19.75 -28.13
CA LYS A 23 0.80 -21.21 -27.91
C LYS A 23 0.89 -21.56 -26.42
N TYR A 24 1.43 -20.67 -25.61
CA TYR A 24 1.73 -20.92 -24.20
C TYR A 24 0.77 -20.16 -23.28
N THR A 25 0.51 -20.72 -22.11
CA THR A 25 -0.44 -20.13 -21.15
C THR A 25 0.22 -19.27 -20.07
N SER A 26 1.54 -19.38 -19.91
CA SER A 26 2.37 -18.66 -18.94
C SER A 26 3.69 -18.21 -19.57
N GLU A 27 4.23 -17.08 -19.11
CA GLU A 27 5.54 -16.55 -19.50
C GLU A 27 6.67 -17.53 -19.16
N ASP A 28 6.68 -18.08 -17.94
CA ASP A 28 7.68 -19.08 -17.52
C ASP A 28 7.75 -20.30 -18.47
N GLU A 29 6.58 -20.79 -18.93
CA GLU A 29 6.50 -21.93 -19.86
C GLU A 29 7.00 -21.56 -21.27
N TRP A 30 6.75 -20.32 -21.69
CA TRP A 30 7.22 -19.81 -22.97
C TRP A 30 8.74 -19.62 -22.98
N GLN A 31 9.32 -19.11 -21.88
CA GLN A 31 10.76 -18.94 -21.74
C GLN A 31 11.50 -20.28 -21.77
N GLU A 32 10.95 -21.33 -21.15
CA GLU A 32 11.56 -22.66 -21.10
C GLU A 32 11.50 -23.38 -22.46
N LYS A 33 10.39 -23.23 -23.21
CA LYS A 33 10.16 -23.95 -24.47
C LYS A 33 10.61 -23.20 -25.73
N SER A 34 10.62 -21.86 -25.71
CA SER A 34 11.03 -21.00 -26.84
C SER A 34 11.92 -19.83 -26.35
N PRO A 35 13.15 -20.10 -25.87
CA PRO A 35 14.03 -19.07 -25.31
C PRO A 35 14.45 -18.02 -26.32
N ALA A 36 14.70 -18.39 -27.58
CA ALA A 36 15.11 -17.45 -28.63
C ALA A 36 14.03 -16.42 -28.96
N ALA A 37 12.76 -16.84 -29.07
CA ALA A 37 11.63 -15.95 -29.30
C ALA A 37 11.36 -15.03 -28.11
N HIS A 38 11.50 -15.56 -26.89
CA HIS A 38 11.36 -14.80 -25.65
C HIS A 38 12.45 -13.73 -25.52
N GLU A 39 13.71 -14.07 -25.82
CA GLU A 39 14.83 -13.13 -25.73
C GLU A 39 14.69 -11.96 -26.73
N VAL A 40 14.25 -12.25 -27.96
CA VAL A 40 13.94 -11.20 -28.95
C VAL A 40 12.79 -10.31 -28.47
N ALA A 41 11.72 -10.89 -27.91
CA ALA A 41 10.61 -10.11 -27.36
C ALA A 41 10.99 -9.24 -26.16
N VAL A 42 11.97 -9.67 -25.35
CA VAL A 42 12.53 -8.89 -24.24
C VAL A 42 13.41 -7.75 -24.78
N LYS A 43 14.35 -8.05 -25.70
CA LYS A 43 15.24 -7.03 -26.30
C LYS A 43 14.44 -5.94 -27.03
N SER A 44 13.38 -6.34 -27.75
CA SER A 44 12.50 -5.44 -28.50
C SER A 44 11.36 -4.84 -27.66
N HIS A 45 11.29 -5.10 -26.35
CA HIS A 45 10.26 -4.61 -25.42
C HIS A 45 8.80 -5.04 -25.73
N TRP A 46 8.56 -5.95 -26.66
CA TRP A 46 7.24 -6.53 -26.97
C TRP A 46 6.69 -7.39 -25.84
N ILE A 47 7.55 -7.87 -24.95
CA ILE A 47 7.20 -8.69 -23.79
C ILE A 47 6.11 -8.07 -22.90
N VAL A 48 6.03 -6.73 -22.82
CA VAL A 48 5.02 -6.03 -22.01
C VAL A 48 3.62 -6.27 -22.55
N GLU A 49 3.48 -6.30 -23.88
CA GLU A 49 2.21 -6.54 -24.56
C GLU A 49 1.84 -8.02 -24.51
N PHE A 50 2.81 -8.92 -24.68
CA PHE A 50 2.56 -10.37 -24.62
C PHE A 50 2.19 -10.84 -23.20
N ARG A 51 2.71 -10.18 -22.15
CA ARG A 51 2.31 -10.39 -20.75
C ARG A 51 0.82 -10.16 -20.49
N LEU A 52 0.14 -9.37 -21.32
CA LEU A 52 -1.32 -9.20 -21.22
C LEU A 52 -2.09 -10.44 -21.69
N HIS A 53 -1.50 -11.26 -22.56
CA HIS A 53 -2.09 -12.52 -23.02
C HIS A 53 -1.93 -13.65 -22.02
N PHE A 54 -0.82 -13.68 -21.27
CA PHE A 54 -0.60 -14.70 -20.25
C PHE A 54 -1.56 -14.48 -19.07
N LYS A 55 -2.25 -15.54 -18.64
CA LYS A 55 -3.16 -15.44 -17.49
C LYS A 55 -2.32 -15.14 -16.25
N PRO A 56 -2.62 -14.10 -15.46
CA PRO A 56 -1.85 -13.80 -14.27
C PRO A 56 -1.91 -15.01 -13.33
N LYS A 57 -0.74 -15.46 -12.86
CA LYS A 57 -0.63 -16.49 -11.82
C LYS A 57 -1.60 -16.11 -10.71
N ARG A 58 -2.69 -16.87 -10.56
CA ARG A 58 -3.61 -16.69 -9.42
C ARG A 58 -2.79 -17.02 -8.19
N LEU A 59 -2.35 -15.98 -7.47
CA LEU A 59 -1.78 -16.12 -6.14
C LEU A 59 -2.69 -17.09 -5.36
N PRO A 60 -2.14 -18.12 -4.70
CA PRO A 60 -2.96 -19.05 -3.95
C PRO A 60 -3.85 -18.23 -3.03
N LYS A 61 -5.17 -18.35 -3.21
CA LYS A 61 -6.15 -17.71 -2.34
C LYS A 61 -5.77 -18.15 -0.94
N THR A 62 -5.16 -17.25 -0.17
CA THR A 62 -5.11 -17.43 1.27
C THR A 62 -6.56 -17.68 1.64
N LYS A 63 -6.82 -18.81 2.30
CA LYS A 63 -8.13 -19.08 2.89
C LYS A 63 -8.28 -18.02 3.96
N ASN A 64 -8.70 -16.83 3.55
CA ASN A 64 -9.23 -15.82 4.41
C ASN A 64 -10.53 -16.44 4.88
N THR A 65 -10.44 -17.22 5.95
CA THR A 65 -11.57 -17.55 6.79
C THR A 65 -12.01 -16.20 7.34
N ARG A 66 -12.76 -15.45 6.54
CA ARG A 66 -13.72 -14.48 7.03
C ARG A 66 -14.65 -15.30 7.91
N SER A 67 -14.27 -15.43 9.18
CA SER A 67 -15.21 -15.70 10.24
C SER A 67 -16.41 -14.81 9.96
N LYS A 68 -17.63 -15.37 9.95
CA LYS A 68 -18.88 -14.59 9.92
C LYS A 68 -18.66 -13.34 10.77
N PRO A 69 -18.94 -12.13 10.26
CA PRO A 69 -18.67 -10.90 10.99
C PRO A 69 -19.31 -11.05 12.37
N LYS A 70 -18.49 -11.05 13.42
CA LYS A 70 -18.97 -11.03 14.79
C LYS A 70 -19.92 -9.83 14.88
N LYS A 71 -21.19 -10.05 15.24
CA LYS A 71 -22.18 -8.97 15.41
C LYS A 71 -21.50 -7.89 16.25
N LYS A 72 -21.31 -6.70 15.66
CA LYS A 72 -20.75 -5.56 16.40
C LYS A 72 -21.68 -5.34 17.58
N THR A 73 -21.14 -5.31 18.79
CA THR A 73 -21.93 -5.03 20.00
C THR A 73 -22.38 -3.58 19.91
N THR A 74 -23.61 -3.35 19.46
CA THR A 74 -24.23 -2.04 19.41
C THR A 74 -24.74 -1.68 20.79
N THR A 75 -24.54 -0.42 21.21
CA THR A 75 -25.03 0.09 22.48
C THR A 75 -26.54 0.28 22.51
N HIS A 76 -27.14 0.59 21.35
CA HIS A 76 -28.57 0.79 21.20
C HIS A 76 -29.19 -0.30 20.33
N SER A 77 -30.39 -0.72 20.73
CA SER A 77 -31.20 -1.63 19.93
C SER A 77 -31.76 -0.91 18.70
N PRO A 78 -32.14 -1.64 17.63
CA PRO A 78 -32.77 -1.04 16.45
C PRO A 78 -33.98 -0.14 16.78
N LYS A 79 -34.81 -0.56 17.74
CA LYS A 79 -35.98 0.22 18.20
C LYS A 79 -35.59 1.52 18.91
N GLN A 80 -34.53 1.49 19.71
CA GLN A 80 -34.00 2.69 20.37
C GLN A 80 -33.44 3.67 19.34
N CYS A 81 -32.73 3.18 18.33
CA CYS A 81 -32.22 4.02 17.24
C CYS A 81 -33.34 4.72 16.48
N LEU A 82 -34.44 4.02 16.15
CA LEU A 82 -35.62 4.61 15.52
C LEU A 82 -36.27 5.68 16.40
N LYS A 83 -36.41 5.43 17.71
CA LYS A 83 -36.99 6.41 18.64
C LYS A 83 -36.13 7.67 18.80
N PHE A 84 -34.81 7.52 18.85
CA PHE A 84 -33.88 8.66 18.85
C PHE A 84 -33.91 9.43 17.54
N ALA A 85 -34.09 8.72 16.42
CA ALA A 85 -34.23 9.33 15.12
C ALA A 85 -35.56 10.10 15.03
N GLN A 86 -36.70 9.54 15.42
CA GLN A 86 -38.00 10.25 15.41
C GLN A 86 -38.02 11.56 16.21
N ARG A 87 -37.15 11.71 17.22
CA ARG A 87 -37.02 12.94 18.02
C ARG A 87 -36.21 14.05 17.36
N CYS A 88 -35.44 13.74 16.30
CA CYS A 88 -34.61 14.72 15.61
C CYS A 88 -35.26 15.08 14.27
N LYS A 89 -35.25 16.37 13.91
CA LYS A 89 -35.82 16.83 12.63
C LYS A 89 -34.83 16.70 11.48
N THR A 90 -33.53 16.76 11.76
CA THR A 90 -32.47 16.65 10.75
C THR A 90 -31.40 15.60 11.08
N ILE A 91 -30.73 15.06 10.05
CA ILE A 91 -29.61 14.12 10.21
C ILE A 91 -28.44 14.75 10.98
N THR A 92 -28.22 16.06 10.81
CA THR A 92 -27.18 16.83 11.51
C THR A 92 -27.48 16.95 13.00
N GLU A 93 -28.74 17.23 13.35
CA GLU A 93 -29.20 17.27 14.73
C GLU A 93 -29.11 15.89 15.39
N TRP A 94 -29.53 14.83 14.69
CA TRP A 94 -29.39 13.45 15.17
C TRP A 94 -27.93 13.07 15.41
N ARG A 95 -27.01 13.51 14.55
CA ARG A 95 -25.57 13.29 14.70
C ARG A 95 -25.01 14.02 15.93
N ASN A 96 -25.49 15.21 16.22
CA ASN A 96 -24.98 16.05 17.30
C ASN A 96 -25.52 15.58 18.67
N ILE A 97 -26.80 15.20 18.75
CA ILE A 97 -27.44 14.78 20.00
C ILE A 97 -27.16 13.31 20.30
N HIS A 98 -27.23 12.43 19.29
CA HIS A 98 -27.09 10.98 19.46
C HIS A 98 -26.11 10.34 18.46
N PRO A 99 -24.80 10.69 18.51
CA PRO A 99 -23.79 10.21 17.56
C PRO A 99 -23.63 8.68 17.56
N GLN A 100 -23.81 8.05 18.72
CA GLN A 100 -23.69 6.60 18.85
C GLN A 100 -24.92 5.87 18.29
N SER A 101 -26.12 6.42 18.46
CA SER A 101 -27.36 5.90 17.86
C SER A 101 -27.26 5.89 16.33
N LEU A 102 -26.71 6.94 15.71
CA LEU A 102 -26.52 7.02 14.26
C LEU A 102 -25.55 5.94 13.75
N LYS A 103 -24.46 5.69 14.48
CA LYS A 103 -23.51 4.61 14.17
C LYS A 103 -24.15 3.24 14.34
N ASP A 104 -24.90 3.03 15.41
CA ASP A 104 -25.59 1.77 15.70
C ASP A 104 -26.67 1.48 14.64
N ALA A 105 -27.43 2.50 14.20
CA ALA A 105 -28.41 2.39 13.11
C ALA A 105 -27.76 1.95 11.79
N LYS A 106 -26.58 2.48 11.45
CA LYS A 106 -25.79 2.05 10.27
C LYS A 106 -25.28 0.63 10.41
N THR A 107 -24.93 0.18 11.62
CA THR A 107 -24.48 -1.19 11.83
C THR A 107 -25.63 -2.20 11.80
N HIS A 108 -26.84 -1.78 12.17
CA HIS A 108 -28.06 -2.59 12.12
C HIS A 108 -28.73 -2.59 10.73
N GLY A 109 -28.34 -1.69 9.83
CA GLY A 109 -28.93 -1.55 8.50
C GLY A 109 -30.28 -0.80 8.48
N ILE A 110 -30.75 -0.30 9.61
CA ILE A 110 -32.00 0.48 9.74
C ILE A 110 -31.80 1.99 9.52
N TYR A 111 -30.62 2.39 9.04
CA TYR A 111 -30.29 3.80 8.85
C TYR A 111 -31.26 4.48 7.88
N GLU A 112 -31.67 3.80 6.81
CA GLU A 112 -32.63 4.31 5.81
C GLU A 112 -34.01 4.56 6.45
N GLN A 113 -34.51 3.63 7.25
CA GLN A 113 -35.76 3.78 8.00
C GLN A 113 -35.69 4.93 9.03
N CYS A 114 -34.51 5.15 9.64
CA CYS A 114 -34.32 6.24 10.60
C CYS A 114 -34.27 7.63 9.95
N ILE A 115 -33.96 7.73 8.65
CA ILE A 115 -33.83 9.00 7.94
C ILE A 115 -35.01 9.28 7.00
N GLU A 116 -35.94 8.34 6.86
CA GLU A 116 -37.11 8.46 5.99
C GLU A 116 -37.95 9.70 6.34
N HIS A 117 -38.17 9.94 7.63
CA HIS A 117 -38.85 11.15 8.11
C HIS A 117 -37.92 12.37 8.20
N MET A 118 -36.61 12.15 8.30
CA MET A 118 -35.60 13.22 8.34
C MET A 118 -35.15 13.55 6.93
N ASN A 119 -36.06 14.14 6.16
CA ASN A 119 -35.86 14.76 4.85
C ASN A 119 -34.43 14.53 4.33
N VAL A 120 -34.25 13.37 3.71
CA VAL A 120 -32.98 12.95 3.09
C VAL A 120 -32.48 14.18 2.38
N ARG A 121 -31.26 14.65 2.69
CA ARG A 121 -30.61 15.69 1.88
C ARG A 121 -30.81 15.25 0.45
N GLN A 122 -31.75 15.87 -0.24
CA GLN A 122 -31.82 15.86 -1.67
C GLN A 122 -30.50 16.56 -2.00
N TYR A 123 -29.46 15.77 -2.23
CA TYR A 123 -28.45 16.18 -3.18
C TYR A 123 -29.29 16.63 -4.35
N ASN A 124 -29.36 17.93 -4.63
CA ASN A 124 -30.04 18.45 -5.80
C ASN A 124 -29.57 17.57 -6.95
N GLN A 125 -30.42 16.65 -7.38
CA GLN A 125 -30.11 15.70 -8.43
C GLN A 125 -30.33 16.51 -9.68
N TRP A 126 -29.35 17.36 -9.99
CA TRP A 126 -29.45 18.24 -11.13
C TRP A 126 -29.66 17.38 -12.36
N THR A 127 -30.73 17.65 -13.09
CA THR A 127 -30.92 16.99 -14.37
C THR A 127 -29.87 17.50 -15.36
N LYS A 128 -29.64 16.74 -16.42
CA LYS A 128 -28.72 17.17 -17.49
C LYS A 128 -29.18 18.50 -18.11
N GLU A 129 -30.49 18.68 -18.25
CA GLU A 129 -31.13 19.88 -18.79
C GLU A 129 -30.95 21.10 -17.89
N GLU A 130 -31.08 20.94 -16.57
CA GLU A 130 -30.80 22.00 -15.61
C GLU A 130 -29.31 22.38 -15.59
N CYS A 131 -28.40 21.40 -15.70
CA CYS A 131 -26.97 21.71 -15.82
C CYS A 131 -26.66 22.48 -17.11
N LEU A 132 -27.36 22.16 -18.21
CA LEU A 132 -27.23 22.85 -19.50
C LEU A 132 -27.81 24.27 -19.45
N SER A 133 -28.97 24.48 -18.83
CA SER A 133 -29.55 25.82 -18.69
C SER A 133 -28.64 26.74 -17.88
N HIS A 134 -28.18 26.29 -16.71
CA HIS A 134 -27.25 27.07 -15.89
C HIS A 134 -25.91 27.29 -16.60
N ALA A 135 -25.43 26.33 -17.40
CA ALA A 135 -24.21 26.54 -18.16
C ALA A 135 -24.39 27.60 -19.27
N LYS A 136 -25.56 27.68 -19.91
CA LYS A 136 -25.85 28.70 -20.94
C LYS A 136 -25.84 30.13 -20.40
N GLU A 137 -26.14 30.32 -19.11
CA GLU A 137 -26.08 31.64 -18.46
C GLU A 137 -24.66 32.20 -18.33
N PHE A 138 -23.62 31.37 -18.50
CA PHE A 138 -22.23 31.79 -18.40
C PHE A 138 -21.50 31.66 -19.74
N GLU A 139 -20.80 32.73 -20.11
CA GLU A 139 -20.00 32.76 -21.35
C GLU A 139 -18.68 31.98 -21.23
N THR A 140 -18.09 31.89 -20.03
CA THR A 140 -16.79 31.22 -19.83
C THR A 140 -16.84 30.16 -18.75
N ARG A 141 -16.00 29.13 -18.91
CA ARG A 141 -15.82 28.03 -17.93
C ARG A 141 -15.49 28.54 -16.53
N SER A 142 -14.66 29.58 -16.48
CA SER A 142 -14.20 30.20 -15.24
C SER A 142 -15.30 31.05 -14.60
N ALA A 143 -16.17 31.69 -15.39
CA ALA A 143 -17.36 32.36 -14.87
C ALA A 143 -18.37 31.35 -14.34
N TRP A 144 -18.62 30.25 -15.06
CA TRP A 144 -19.53 29.19 -14.61
C TRP A 144 -19.07 28.53 -13.30
N SER A 145 -17.77 28.22 -13.18
CA SER A 145 -17.21 27.65 -11.96
C SER A 145 -17.30 28.58 -10.74
N ARG A 146 -17.28 29.91 -10.95
CA ARG A 146 -17.36 30.90 -9.87
C ARG A 146 -18.80 31.29 -9.52
N GLY A 147 -19.67 31.36 -10.53
CA GLY A 147 -21.08 31.72 -10.35
C GLY A 147 -21.93 30.57 -9.85
N HIS A 148 -21.75 29.36 -10.37
CA HIS A 148 -22.55 28.20 -9.98
C HIS A 148 -21.70 26.90 -9.87
N ALA A 149 -20.83 26.86 -8.87
CA ALA A 149 -19.93 25.74 -8.62
C ALA A 149 -20.65 24.38 -8.48
N ALA A 150 -21.88 24.37 -7.97
CA ALA A 150 -22.66 23.15 -7.78
C ALA A 150 -22.94 22.42 -9.10
N THR A 151 -23.46 23.12 -10.12
CA THR A 151 -23.75 22.51 -11.45
C THR A 151 -22.46 22.25 -12.24
N TYR A 152 -21.44 23.10 -12.07
CA TYR A 152 -20.11 22.88 -12.64
C TYR A 152 -19.46 21.58 -12.15
N HIS A 153 -19.50 21.31 -10.84
CA HIS A 153 -18.93 20.07 -10.29
C HIS A 153 -19.83 18.85 -10.53
N TYR A 154 -21.15 19.03 -10.51
CA TYR A 154 -22.10 17.94 -10.76
C TYR A 154 -22.01 17.43 -12.20
N SER A 155 -21.94 18.33 -13.19
CA SER A 155 -21.73 17.97 -14.60
C SER A 155 -20.42 17.21 -14.84
N LYS A 156 -19.33 17.54 -14.12
CA LYS A 156 -18.08 16.77 -14.16
C LYS A 156 -18.23 15.38 -13.54
N LYS A 157 -18.95 15.28 -12.42
CA LYS A 157 -19.17 14.01 -11.72
C LYS A 157 -20.02 13.05 -12.56
N MET A 158 -20.99 13.56 -13.32
CA MET A 158 -21.90 12.78 -14.17
C MET A 158 -21.41 12.60 -15.62
N GLY A 159 -20.34 13.28 -16.02
CA GLY A 159 -19.76 13.18 -17.37
C GLY A 159 -20.42 14.08 -18.43
N TRP A 160 -21.42 14.89 -18.07
CA TRP A 160 -22.10 15.84 -18.98
C TRP A 160 -21.33 17.15 -19.21
N PHE A 161 -20.18 17.31 -18.57
CA PHE A 161 -19.40 18.53 -18.61
C PHE A 161 -19.04 18.98 -20.03
N ASN A 162 -18.69 18.06 -20.93
CA ASN A 162 -18.32 18.44 -22.30
C ASN A 162 -19.50 19.03 -23.08
N GLU A 163 -20.72 18.54 -22.83
CA GLU A 163 -21.94 19.04 -23.46
C GLU A 163 -22.36 20.39 -22.86
N CYS A 164 -22.28 20.52 -21.53
CA CYS A 164 -22.58 21.79 -20.84
C CYS A 164 -21.62 22.92 -21.23
N VAL A 165 -20.42 22.58 -21.69
CA VAL A 165 -19.36 23.54 -22.00
C VAL A 165 -19.09 23.62 -23.50
N ALA A 166 -19.94 23.00 -24.32
CA ALA A 166 -19.78 23.01 -25.78
C ALA A 166 -19.89 24.43 -26.37
N HIS A 167 -20.77 25.27 -25.81
CA HIS A 167 -20.92 26.67 -26.22
C HIS A 167 -19.87 27.61 -25.61
N MET A 168 -19.18 27.18 -24.55
CA MET A 168 -18.20 28.02 -23.87
C MET A 168 -16.82 27.86 -24.52
N PRO A 169 -16.21 28.94 -25.03
CA PRO A 169 -14.88 28.88 -25.60
C PRO A 169 -13.88 28.37 -24.56
N LYS A 170 -12.95 27.52 -25.00
CA LYS A 170 -11.86 27.05 -24.14
C LYS A 170 -10.95 28.24 -23.81
N PRO A 171 -10.45 28.36 -22.57
CA PRO A 171 -9.50 29.42 -22.20
C PRO A 171 -8.24 29.46 -23.07
N TYR A 172 -7.92 28.37 -23.77
CA TYR A 172 -6.78 28.28 -24.68
C TYR A 172 -7.12 28.55 -26.16
N GLU A 173 -8.40 28.66 -26.53
CA GLU A 173 -8.85 29.00 -27.89
C GLU A 173 -9.04 30.52 -28.07
N THR A 174 -9.34 31.26 -27.00
CA THR A 174 -9.50 32.73 -27.06
C THR A 174 -8.17 33.48 -26.93
N THR A 175 -7.15 32.89 -26.32
CA THR A 175 -5.77 33.35 -26.52
C THR A 175 -5.24 32.77 -27.82
N LYS A 176 -5.78 33.25 -28.94
CA LYS A 176 -5.03 33.32 -30.20
C LYS A 176 -3.83 34.23 -29.99
N LEU A 177 -2.77 33.70 -29.37
CA LEU A 177 -1.45 34.02 -29.85
C LEU A 177 -1.29 33.19 -31.12
N ASP A 178 -1.80 33.73 -32.23
CA ASP A 178 -1.54 33.24 -33.59
C ASP A 178 -0.05 33.50 -33.93
N MET A 179 0.85 33.13 -33.03
CA MET A 179 2.29 33.13 -33.27
C MET A 179 2.58 31.97 -34.19
N THR A 180 2.67 32.27 -35.47
CA THR A 180 2.88 31.30 -36.53
C THR A 180 4.26 30.66 -36.38
N LYS A 181 4.45 29.46 -36.95
CA LYS A 181 5.75 28.77 -36.99
C LYS A 181 6.88 29.70 -37.49
N LYS A 182 6.57 30.57 -38.46
CA LYS A 182 7.51 31.55 -39.05
C LYS A 182 7.97 32.60 -38.04
N GLU A 183 7.07 33.13 -37.23
CA GLU A 183 7.41 34.13 -36.21
C GLU A 183 8.18 33.48 -35.05
N CYS A 184 7.81 32.26 -34.65
CA CYS A 184 8.55 31.49 -33.67
C CYS A 184 10.01 31.23 -34.10
N LEU A 185 10.22 30.92 -35.39
CA LEU A 185 11.55 30.79 -35.99
C LEU A 185 12.30 32.13 -36.02
N LYS A 186 11.63 33.24 -36.32
CA LYS A 186 12.23 34.59 -36.28
C LYS A 186 12.72 34.92 -34.87
N HIS A 187 11.91 34.66 -33.84
CA HIS A 187 12.31 34.85 -32.45
C HIS A 187 13.44 33.91 -32.05
N ALA A 188 13.41 32.64 -32.47
CA ALA A 188 14.49 31.71 -32.15
C ALA A 188 15.82 32.11 -32.81
N LYS A 189 15.80 32.61 -34.05
CA LYS A 189 16.99 33.13 -34.75
C LYS A 189 17.65 34.33 -34.08
N ALA A 190 16.90 35.10 -33.28
CA ALA A 190 17.43 36.22 -32.52
C ALA A 190 18.31 35.79 -31.33
N PHE A 191 18.32 34.51 -30.97
CA PHE A 191 19.11 33.98 -29.85
C PHE A 191 20.10 32.91 -30.32
N ASN A 192 21.32 32.97 -29.79
CA ASN A 192 22.41 32.06 -30.15
C ASN A 192 22.41 30.79 -29.31
N THR A 193 21.91 30.85 -28.06
CA THR A 193 21.82 29.71 -27.16
C THR A 193 20.38 29.38 -26.74
N ARG A 194 20.13 28.10 -26.48
CA ARG A 194 18.83 27.59 -26.00
C ARG A 194 18.41 28.22 -24.66
N THR A 195 19.39 28.50 -23.80
CA THR A 195 19.18 29.10 -22.48
C THR A 195 18.77 30.55 -22.59
N GLU A 196 19.43 31.33 -23.44
CA GLU A 196 19.07 32.73 -23.71
C GLU A 196 17.68 32.81 -24.36
N TRP A 197 17.36 31.93 -25.30
CA TRP A 197 16.02 31.89 -25.91
C TRP A 197 14.92 31.60 -24.88
N SER A 198 15.15 30.64 -23.97
CA SER A 198 14.19 30.32 -22.91
C SER A 198 13.96 31.47 -21.93
N GLN A 199 15.00 32.26 -21.63
CA GLN A 199 14.94 33.37 -20.69
C GLN A 199 14.43 34.65 -21.34
N GLY A 200 14.83 34.95 -22.57
CA GLY A 200 14.46 36.15 -23.31
C GLY A 200 13.05 36.08 -23.90
N HIS A 201 12.61 34.92 -24.40
CA HIS A 201 11.26 34.78 -24.95
C HIS A 201 10.63 33.42 -24.62
N THR A 202 10.30 33.24 -23.34
CA THR A 202 9.74 32.00 -22.80
C THR A 202 8.49 31.51 -23.54
N GLN A 203 7.67 32.41 -24.09
CA GLN A 203 6.45 32.05 -24.80
C GLN A 203 6.74 31.33 -26.12
N SER A 204 7.68 31.81 -26.92
CA SER A 204 8.05 31.15 -28.20
C SER A 204 8.81 29.85 -27.96
N TYR A 205 9.67 29.81 -26.94
CA TYR A 205 10.34 28.57 -26.51
C TYR A 205 9.33 27.47 -26.10
N ARG A 206 8.32 27.83 -25.28
CA ARG A 206 7.27 26.89 -24.86
C ARG A 206 6.37 26.47 -26.01
N LEU A 207 6.01 27.40 -26.90
CA LEU A 207 5.19 27.12 -28.07
C LEU A 207 5.90 26.14 -29.03
N ALA A 208 7.19 26.37 -29.30
CA ALA A 208 7.98 25.47 -30.13
C ALA A 208 8.06 24.05 -29.55
N ARG A 209 8.19 23.91 -28.22
CA ARG A 209 8.16 22.59 -27.56
C ARG A 209 6.78 21.93 -27.59
N ARG A 210 5.71 22.72 -27.48
CA ARG A 210 4.33 22.23 -27.49
C ARG A 210 3.89 21.77 -28.88
N MET A 211 4.28 22.49 -29.92
CA MET A 211 3.89 22.22 -31.31
C MET A 211 4.89 21.33 -32.07
N GLY A 212 5.99 20.91 -31.43
CA GLY A 212 7.01 20.06 -32.05
C GLY A 212 8.00 20.79 -32.98
N TRP A 213 7.91 22.12 -33.10
CA TRP A 213 8.83 22.95 -33.92
C TRP A 213 10.21 23.16 -33.29
N PHE A 214 10.41 22.65 -32.08
CA PHE A 214 11.61 22.91 -31.27
C PHE A 214 12.91 22.56 -31.97
N ASN A 215 12.98 21.42 -32.67
CA ASN A 215 14.20 20.99 -33.34
C ASN A 215 14.58 21.94 -34.50
N GLU A 216 13.60 22.44 -35.23
CA GLU A 216 13.81 23.40 -36.32
C GLU A 216 14.22 24.77 -35.79
N CYS A 217 13.60 25.23 -34.69
CA CYS A 217 13.97 26.49 -34.03
C CYS A 217 15.35 26.47 -33.38
N VAL A 218 15.92 25.30 -33.13
CA VAL A 218 17.18 25.13 -32.38
C VAL A 218 18.31 24.64 -33.27
N ALA A 219 18.04 24.36 -34.55
CA ALA A 219 19.03 23.86 -35.50
C ALA A 219 20.23 24.80 -35.67
N HIS A 220 20.02 26.11 -35.60
CA HIS A 220 21.09 27.12 -35.66
C HIS A 220 21.76 27.41 -34.31
N MET A 221 21.20 26.91 -33.20
CA MET A 221 21.72 27.18 -31.85
C MET A 221 22.77 26.14 -31.47
N ALA A 222 23.90 26.62 -30.94
CA ALA A 222 24.97 25.75 -30.47
C ALA A 222 24.43 24.70 -29.48
N THR A 223 24.75 23.43 -29.74
CA THR A 223 24.51 22.36 -28.77
C THR A 223 25.36 22.64 -27.52
N PRO A 224 24.84 22.44 -26.30
CA PRO A 224 25.66 22.57 -25.10
C PRO A 224 26.87 21.64 -25.22
N LYS A 225 28.08 22.16 -24.99
CA LYS A 225 29.31 21.35 -24.97
C LYS A 225 29.09 20.14 -24.04
N PRO A 226 29.55 18.94 -24.41
CA PRO A 226 29.42 17.76 -23.56
C PRO A 226 30.02 18.07 -22.18
N ARG A 227 29.28 17.71 -21.12
CA ARG A 227 29.75 17.94 -19.74
C ARG A 227 31.08 17.22 -19.55
N LYS A 228 32.08 17.90 -18.97
CA LYS A 228 33.37 17.30 -18.65
C LYS A 228 33.14 16.02 -17.83
N GLN A 229 33.58 14.88 -18.36
CA GLN A 229 33.61 13.63 -17.61
C GLN A 229 34.80 13.69 -16.67
N TRP A 230 34.56 13.48 -15.38
CA TRP A 230 35.61 13.43 -14.38
C TRP A 230 36.13 12.01 -14.29
N THR A 231 37.45 11.87 -14.21
CA THR A 231 38.11 10.60 -13.90
C THR A 231 38.62 10.64 -12.46
N GLU A 232 38.80 9.46 -11.86
CA GLU A 232 39.31 9.34 -10.49
C GLU A 232 40.72 9.93 -10.38
N ASP A 233 41.59 9.65 -11.34
CA ASP A 233 42.97 10.17 -11.38
C ASP A 233 43.05 11.69 -11.44
N GLU A 234 42.17 12.34 -12.22
CA GLU A 234 42.10 13.80 -12.26
C GLU A 234 41.66 14.38 -10.91
N CYS A 235 40.68 13.74 -10.25
CA CYS A 235 40.22 14.16 -8.93
C CYS A 235 41.33 13.99 -7.88
N ILE A 236 42.09 12.89 -7.92
CA ILE A 236 43.24 12.66 -7.03
C ILE A 236 44.33 13.70 -7.26
N LYS A 237 44.69 13.99 -8.52
CA LYS A 237 45.71 15.02 -8.85
C LYS A 237 45.32 16.39 -8.32
N ILE A 238 44.04 16.76 -8.41
CA ILE A 238 43.54 18.04 -7.91
C ILE A 238 43.48 18.02 -6.38
N ALA A 239 43.00 16.94 -5.78
CA ALA A 239 42.91 16.81 -4.32
C ALA A 239 44.29 16.86 -3.64
N LYS A 240 45.35 16.31 -4.27
CA LYS A 240 46.74 16.40 -3.80
C LYS A 240 47.29 17.83 -3.70
N LYS A 241 46.73 18.79 -4.45
CA LYS A 241 47.15 20.20 -4.39
C LYS A 241 46.67 20.91 -3.12
N TYR A 242 45.71 20.33 -2.41
CA TYR A 242 45.11 20.94 -1.23
C TYR A 242 45.51 20.17 0.03
N PRO A 243 45.88 20.87 1.11
CA PRO A 243 46.28 20.23 2.36
C PRO A 243 45.07 19.64 3.11
N ASP A 244 43.92 20.30 3.04
CA ASP A 244 42.71 19.93 3.78
C ASP A 244 41.50 19.72 2.87
N ARG A 245 40.58 18.84 3.30
CA ARG A 245 39.29 18.64 2.60
C ARG A 245 38.46 19.92 2.49
N LYS A 246 38.58 20.83 3.48
CA LYS A 246 37.91 22.14 3.46
C LYS A 246 38.52 23.04 2.38
N ALA A 247 39.85 23.14 2.35
CA ALA A 247 40.57 23.89 1.33
C ALA A 247 40.32 23.34 -0.08
N TRP A 248 40.20 22.01 -0.23
CA TRP A 248 39.83 21.38 -1.49
C TRP A 248 38.42 21.74 -1.94
N ARG A 249 37.44 21.72 -1.03
CA ARG A 249 36.05 22.11 -1.34
C ARG A 249 35.94 23.57 -1.74
N GLU A 250 36.65 24.46 -1.06
CA GLU A 250 36.64 25.90 -1.32
C GLU A 250 37.43 26.25 -2.60
N GLY A 251 38.54 25.55 -2.87
CA GLY A 251 39.37 25.79 -4.05
C GLY A 251 38.84 25.15 -5.34
N ASN A 252 38.23 23.95 -5.27
CA ASN A 252 37.71 23.28 -6.46
C ASN A 252 36.48 22.42 -6.16
N LEU A 253 35.33 23.11 -6.01
CA LEU A 253 34.04 22.49 -5.72
C LEU A 253 33.61 21.43 -6.75
N SER A 254 33.97 21.61 -8.02
CA SER A 254 33.62 20.68 -9.09
C SER A 254 34.30 19.32 -8.91
N SER A 255 35.61 19.32 -8.64
CA SER A 255 36.36 18.07 -8.36
C SER A 255 35.92 17.39 -7.06
N TYR A 256 35.67 18.18 -6.01
CA TYR A 256 35.16 17.67 -4.73
C TYR A 256 33.77 17.03 -4.89
N SER A 257 32.88 17.68 -5.65
CA SER A 257 31.52 17.18 -5.88
C SER A 257 31.53 15.94 -6.77
N ALA A 258 32.41 15.89 -7.77
CA ALA A 258 32.60 14.69 -8.59
C ALA A 258 33.06 13.51 -7.73
N ALA A 259 34.11 13.69 -6.91
CA ALA A 259 34.57 12.66 -6.00
C ALA A 259 33.50 12.21 -4.99
N TYR A 260 32.66 13.13 -4.51
CA TYR A 260 31.52 12.79 -3.65
C TYR A 260 30.43 11.99 -4.39
N GLN A 261 30.08 12.38 -5.62
CA GLN A 261 29.04 11.72 -6.40
C GLN A 261 29.43 10.33 -6.89
N TYR A 262 30.70 10.15 -7.28
CA TYR A 262 31.22 8.87 -7.76
C TYR A 262 31.83 7.99 -6.66
N GLY A 263 31.89 8.48 -5.41
CA GLY A 263 32.39 7.70 -4.27
C GLY A 263 33.91 7.70 -4.10
N TRP A 264 34.67 8.47 -4.89
CA TRP A 264 36.14 8.56 -4.82
C TRP A 264 36.69 9.37 -3.63
N MET A 265 35.85 9.71 -2.65
CA MET A 265 36.26 10.53 -1.51
C MET A 265 37.37 9.85 -0.69
N GLU A 266 37.35 8.53 -0.54
CA GLU A 266 38.37 7.79 0.21
C GLU A 266 39.72 7.86 -0.51
N SER A 267 39.75 7.51 -1.80
CA SER A 267 40.94 7.62 -2.66
C SER A 267 41.49 9.05 -2.75
N CYS A 268 40.62 10.05 -2.91
CA CYS A 268 41.02 11.44 -3.07
C CYS A 268 41.49 12.11 -1.77
N THR A 269 41.17 11.54 -0.59
CA THR A 269 41.47 12.18 0.69
C THR A 269 42.38 11.35 1.59
N ALA A 270 42.99 10.28 1.05
CA ALA A 270 43.94 9.42 1.77
C ALA A 270 45.18 10.19 2.27
N HIS A 271 45.63 11.21 1.54
CA HIS A 271 46.76 12.06 1.93
C HIS A 271 46.38 13.21 2.87
N MET A 272 45.08 13.46 3.08
CA MET A 272 44.61 14.56 3.92
C MET A 272 44.41 14.08 5.36
N PRO A 273 44.75 14.89 6.37
CA PRO A 273 44.56 14.51 7.77
C PRO A 273 43.07 14.17 8.01
N ALA A 274 42.84 13.03 8.66
CA ALA A 274 41.51 12.64 9.08
C ALA A 274 40.94 13.76 9.97
N ARG A 275 39.73 14.22 9.65
CA ARG A 275 39.10 15.31 10.40
C ARG A 275 39.03 14.89 11.87
N ALA A 276 39.78 15.57 12.74
CA ALA A 276 39.59 15.45 14.18
C ALA A 276 38.11 15.67 14.45
N SER A 277 37.42 14.65 14.96
CA SER A 277 35.99 14.71 15.22
C SER A 277 35.76 15.82 16.24
N SER A 278 35.41 17.02 15.78
CA SER A 278 35.06 18.17 16.61
C SER A 278 33.75 17.98 17.38
N LYS A 279 33.26 16.74 17.49
CA LYS A 279 32.21 16.36 18.44
C LYS A 279 32.78 16.57 19.83
N LYS A 280 32.61 17.78 20.35
CA LYS A 280 32.84 18.11 21.75
C LYS A 280 32.13 17.06 22.60
N VAL A 281 32.92 16.23 23.28
CA VAL A 281 32.40 15.19 24.17
C VAL A 281 31.90 15.91 25.41
N TRP A 282 30.59 16.03 25.50
CA TRP A 282 29.96 16.69 26.65
C TRP A 282 30.05 15.78 27.87
N THR A 283 30.67 16.28 28.92
CA THR A 283 30.68 15.58 30.21
C THR A 283 29.42 15.91 31.01
N LYS A 284 29.00 14.99 31.89
CA LYS A 284 27.85 15.20 32.78
C LYS A 284 28.01 16.45 33.65
N ALA A 285 29.24 16.74 34.09
CA ALA A 285 29.57 17.91 34.92
C ALA A 285 29.37 19.24 34.18
N GLU A 286 29.83 19.33 32.92
CA GLU A 286 29.59 20.51 32.08
C GLU A 286 28.10 20.72 31.81
N CYS A 287 27.37 19.65 31.45
CA CYS A 287 25.93 19.71 31.28
C CYS A 287 25.23 20.17 32.55
N LYS A 288 25.69 19.77 33.75
CA LYS A 288 25.17 20.25 35.05
C LYS A 288 25.42 21.74 35.25
N LYS A 289 26.62 22.24 34.91
CA LYS A 289 26.97 23.66 35.00
C LYS A 289 26.08 24.52 34.10
N HIS A 290 25.81 24.06 32.87
CA HIS A 290 24.90 24.75 31.96
C HIS A 290 23.44 24.63 32.39
N ALA A 291 22.98 23.46 32.86
CA ALA A 291 21.62 23.26 33.32
C ALA A 291 21.24 24.20 34.48
N LYS A 292 22.14 24.40 35.45
CA LYS A 292 21.92 25.33 36.58
C LYS A 292 21.68 26.78 36.17
N LYS A 293 22.13 27.21 34.98
CA LYS A 293 21.95 28.59 34.51
C LYS A 293 20.52 28.89 34.05
N PHE A 294 19.71 27.87 33.76
CA PHE A 294 18.38 28.04 33.19
C PHE A 294 17.31 27.61 34.18
N LYS A 295 16.16 28.31 34.18
CA LYS A 295 15.05 28.03 35.12
C LYS A 295 14.15 26.90 34.61
N SER A 296 14.14 26.65 33.29
CA SER A 296 13.32 25.62 32.66
C SER A 296 14.03 24.87 31.53
N ARG A 297 13.54 23.67 31.19
CA ARG A 297 14.10 22.86 30.09
C ARG A 297 13.94 23.53 28.72
N THR A 298 12.85 24.27 28.51
CA THR A 298 12.58 25.02 27.28
C THR A 298 13.56 26.17 27.13
N GLU A 299 13.84 26.89 28.22
CA GLU A 299 14.84 27.95 28.28
C GLU A 299 16.26 27.38 28.08
N TRP A 300 16.56 26.22 28.68
CA TRP A 300 17.84 25.53 28.47
C TRP A 300 18.03 25.08 27.00
N THR A 301 16.97 24.60 26.36
CA THR A 301 17.02 24.22 24.94
C THR A 301 17.29 25.42 24.04
N LYS A 302 16.65 26.57 24.32
CA LYS A 302 16.81 27.81 23.54
C LYS A 302 18.15 28.49 23.81
N GLY A 303 18.59 28.53 25.06
CA GLY A 303 19.82 29.22 25.47
C GLY A 303 21.10 28.42 25.20
N HIS A 304 21.07 27.09 25.30
CA HIS A 304 22.26 26.27 25.07
C HIS A 304 21.95 24.86 24.54
N HIS A 305 21.44 24.81 23.30
CA HIS A 305 20.97 23.60 22.61
C HIS A 305 21.98 22.44 22.65
N GLY A 306 23.29 22.72 22.50
CA GLY A 306 24.34 21.68 22.49
C GLY A 306 24.38 20.88 23.79
N SER A 307 24.38 21.56 24.94
CA SER A 307 24.39 20.90 26.25
C SER A 307 23.09 20.17 26.58
N TYR A 308 21.95 20.73 26.16
CA TYR A 308 20.65 20.10 26.35
C TYR A 308 20.54 18.82 25.52
N ARG A 309 20.96 18.86 24.25
CA ARG A 309 20.96 17.70 23.35
C ARG A 309 21.88 16.59 23.84
N ALA A 310 23.08 16.93 24.35
CA ALA A 310 23.97 15.95 24.94
C ALA A 310 23.37 15.28 26.19
N ALA A 311 22.77 16.08 27.08
CA ALA A 311 22.06 15.55 28.24
C ALA A 311 20.84 14.70 27.83
N LEU A 312 20.16 15.00 26.72
CA LEU A 312 19.05 14.22 26.19
C LEU A 312 19.52 12.86 25.65
N GLN A 313 20.59 12.87 24.84
CA GLN A 313 21.14 11.66 24.23
C GLN A 313 21.71 10.69 25.28
N ASN A 314 22.34 11.23 26.34
CA ASN A 314 22.89 10.43 27.43
C ASN A 314 21.91 10.18 28.59
N GLY A 315 20.68 10.68 28.52
CA GLY A 315 19.64 10.48 29.54
C GLY A 315 19.83 11.28 30.84
N TRP A 316 20.75 12.22 30.91
CA TRP A 316 21.05 13.03 32.11
C TRP A 316 20.02 14.12 32.41
N ILE A 317 19.12 14.44 31.48
CA ILE A 317 18.18 15.57 31.62
C ILE A 317 17.35 15.53 32.93
N ASP A 318 16.91 14.35 33.35
CA ASP A 318 16.07 14.24 34.55
C ASP A 318 16.85 14.44 35.84
N GLU A 319 18.12 14.03 35.85
CA GLU A 319 19.01 14.21 37.00
C GLU A 319 19.53 15.65 37.08
N LEU A 320 19.78 16.29 35.93
CA LEU A 320 20.33 17.65 35.87
C LEU A 320 19.28 18.74 36.06
N MET A 321 18.05 18.50 35.58
CA MET A 321 16.93 19.42 35.74
C MET A 321 15.62 18.63 35.86
N PRO A 322 15.25 18.17 37.07
CA PRO A 322 13.96 17.53 37.30
C PRO A 322 12.86 18.55 36.99
N ALA A 323 11.94 18.18 36.09
CA ALA A 323 10.86 19.08 35.71
C ALA A 323 9.94 19.32 36.92
N LYS A 324 9.88 20.55 37.44
CA LYS A 324 8.95 20.93 38.53
C LYS A 324 7.48 20.71 38.15
N ASN A 325 7.18 20.81 36.86
CA ASN A 325 5.90 20.40 36.32
C ASN A 325 6.08 19.03 35.66
N LYS A 326 5.38 18.01 36.17
CA LYS A 326 5.09 16.76 35.44
C LYS A 326 4.19 17.10 34.25
N THR A 327 4.70 17.85 33.27
CA THR A 327 3.97 18.18 32.06
C THR A 327 3.79 16.88 31.28
N ARG A 328 2.52 16.46 31.21
CA ARG A 328 1.88 15.65 30.17
C ARG A 328 2.87 14.88 29.27
N ASN A 329 2.84 13.55 29.41
CA ASN A 329 3.36 12.55 28.45
C ASN A 329 4.75 11.96 28.70
N ARG A 330 5.09 11.61 29.95
CA ARG A 330 6.06 10.54 30.18
C ARG A 330 5.54 9.48 31.14
N ILE A 331 4.79 8.53 30.60
CA ILE A 331 4.39 7.31 31.29
C ILE A 331 5.65 6.48 31.54
N LEU A 332 5.99 6.26 32.81
CA LEU A 332 7.08 5.41 33.24
C LEU A 332 6.63 3.95 33.33
N LYS A 333 7.61 3.02 33.36
CA LYS A 333 7.34 1.59 33.55
C LYS A 333 6.57 1.31 34.84
N LYS A 334 6.85 2.05 35.91
CA LYS A 334 6.16 1.93 37.22
C LYS A 334 4.66 2.22 37.09
N ASP A 335 4.29 3.24 36.33
CA ASP A 335 2.89 3.62 36.09
C ASP A 335 2.16 2.52 35.28
N CYS A 336 2.82 1.97 34.25
CA CYS A 336 2.29 0.82 33.51
C CYS A 336 2.08 -0.42 34.41
N VAL A 337 2.95 -0.65 35.41
CA VAL A 337 2.83 -1.78 36.36
C VAL A 337 1.67 -1.55 37.33
N ALA A 338 1.51 -0.32 37.84
CA ALA A 338 0.42 0.02 38.73
C ALA A 338 -0.94 -0.14 38.03
N ASP A 339 -1.06 0.38 36.81
CA ASP A 339 -2.27 0.25 36.01
C ASP A 339 -2.53 -1.20 35.58
N SER A 340 -1.49 -1.96 35.19
CA SER A 340 -1.69 -3.37 34.79
C SER A 340 -2.26 -4.24 35.91
N LYS A 341 -1.93 -3.95 37.18
CA LYS A 341 -2.51 -4.66 38.33
C LYS A 341 -3.96 -4.25 38.61
N ARG A 342 -4.34 -3.05 38.18
CA ARG A 342 -5.67 -2.46 38.43
C ARG A 342 -6.76 -3.07 37.55
N PHE A 343 -6.39 -3.59 36.38
CA PHE A 343 -7.32 -4.19 35.42
C PHE A 343 -7.17 -5.71 35.35
N LYS A 344 -8.26 -6.44 35.14
CA LYS A 344 -8.24 -7.92 35.05
C LYS A 344 -7.92 -8.40 33.63
N THR A 345 -8.33 -7.63 32.62
CA THR A 345 -8.12 -7.98 31.21
C THR A 345 -7.41 -6.89 30.42
N ARG A 346 -6.69 -7.28 29.35
CA ARG A 346 -6.03 -6.34 28.42
C ARG A 346 -7.02 -5.36 27.80
N THR A 347 -8.25 -5.80 27.55
CA THR A 347 -9.33 -4.99 26.97
C THR A 347 -9.85 -3.95 27.94
N GLU A 348 -9.97 -4.29 29.23
CA GLU A 348 -10.31 -3.31 30.27
C GLU A 348 -9.18 -2.31 30.47
N TRP A 349 -7.92 -2.77 30.49
CA TRP A 349 -6.77 -1.88 30.57
C TRP A 349 -6.71 -0.92 29.37
N MET A 350 -6.94 -1.41 28.16
CA MET A 350 -7.00 -0.57 26.96
C MET A 350 -8.12 0.49 27.05
N ARG A 351 -9.29 0.16 27.62
CA ARG A 351 -10.43 1.09 27.71
C ARG A 351 -10.31 2.07 28.87
N GLY A 352 -9.79 1.63 30.02
CA GLY A 352 -9.67 2.43 31.23
C GLY A 352 -8.40 3.29 31.30
N ALA A 353 -7.27 2.76 30.84
CA ALA A 353 -5.99 3.47 30.82
C ALA A 353 -5.26 3.23 29.49
N SER A 354 -5.85 3.74 28.42
CA SER A 354 -5.35 3.56 27.04
C SER A 354 -3.90 4.01 26.89
N SER A 355 -3.53 5.10 27.56
CA SER A 355 -2.20 5.71 27.46
C SER A 355 -1.11 4.78 28.01
N THR A 356 -1.32 4.17 29.19
CA THR A 356 -0.37 3.25 29.81
C THR A 356 -0.33 1.89 29.12
N TYR A 357 -1.48 1.42 28.63
CA TYR A 357 -1.58 0.23 27.79
C TYR A 357 -0.79 0.36 26.47
N PHE A 358 -0.97 1.45 25.72
CA PHE A 358 -0.24 1.65 24.45
C PHE A 358 1.26 1.85 24.69
N ARG A 359 1.65 2.49 25.79
CA ARG A 359 3.06 2.60 26.17
C ARG A 359 3.68 1.24 26.47
N ALA A 360 2.98 0.40 27.25
CA ALA A 360 3.41 -0.96 27.54
C ALA A 360 3.51 -1.81 26.27
N LYS A 361 2.58 -1.62 25.31
CA LYS A 361 2.63 -2.27 23.99
C LYS A 361 3.83 -1.82 23.16
N GLN A 362 4.08 -0.53 23.04
CA GLN A 362 5.21 0.03 22.26
C GLN A 362 6.57 -0.43 22.78
N LYS A 363 6.72 -0.58 24.10
CA LYS A 363 7.98 -1.00 24.73
C LYS A 363 8.11 -2.52 24.92
N GLY A 364 7.13 -3.30 24.46
CA GLY A 364 7.13 -4.76 24.62
C GLY A 364 6.97 -5.23 26.08
N TRP A 365 6.48 -4.37 26.97
CA TRP A 365 6.22 -4.72 28.37
C TRP A 365 4.85 -5.38 28.57
N LEU A 366 3.96 -5.24 27.59
CA LEU A 366 2.57 -5.69 27.69
C LEU A 366 2.46 -7.18 28.04
N ASP A 367 3.24 -8.04 27.39
CA ASP A 367 3.19 -9.48 27.65
C ASP A 367 3.77 -9.86 29.02
N LYS A 368 4.79 -9.13 29.51
CA LYS A 368 5.37 -9.33 30.85
C LYS A 368 4.44 -8.83 31.97
N LEU A 369 3.73 -7.73 31.74
CA LEU A 369 2.86 -7.10 32.73
C LEU A 369 1.48 -7.74 32.80
N MET A 370 0.95 -8.19 31.66
CA MET A 370 -0.34 -8.86 31.60
C MET A 370 -0.36 -9.84 30.42
N PRO A 371 0.02 -11.12 30.62
CA PRO A 371 0.02 -12.14 29.57
C PRO A 371 -1.35 -12.27 28.88
N SER A 372 -1.35 -12.61 27.60
CA SER A 372 -2.59 -12.75 26.82
C SER A 372 -3.31 -14.00 27.30
N ILE A 373 -4.64 -14.04 27.22
CA ILE A 373 -5.38 -15.29 27.41
C ILE A 373 -4.89 -16.36 26.41
N SER A 374 -4.37 -15.95 25.25
CA SER A 374 -3.72 -16.87 24.30
C SER A 374 -2.37 -17.42 24.74
N SER A 375 -1.67 -16.80 25.70
CA SER A 375 -0.44 -17.33 26.31
C SER A 375 -0.70 -18.13 27.59
N ARG A 376 -1.97 -18.25 28.02
CA ARG A 376 -2.39 -19.18 29.09
C ARG A 376 -2.36 -20.64 28.62
N TRP A 377 -2.47 -20.87 27.31
CA TRP A 377 -2.49 -22.20 26.72
C TRP A 377 -1.07 -22.62 26.35
N THR A 378 -0.43 -23.32 27.27
CA THR A 378 0.77 -24.12 27.00
C THR A 378 0.36 -25.47 26.39
N GLU A 379 1.30 -26.18 25.76
CA GLU A 379 1.06 -27.51 25.21
C GLU A 379 0.49 -28.47 26.28
N ALA A 380 1.04 -28.43 27.49
CA ALA A 380 0.58 -29.22 28.63
C ALA A 380 -0.87 -28.87 29.04
N ALA A 381 -1.22 -27.59 29.16
CA ALA A 381 -2.57 -27.16 29.53
C ALA A 381 -3.62 -27.54 28.46
N CYS A 382 -3.24 -27.53 27.17
CA CYS A 382 -4.09 -28.00 26.09
C CYS A 382 -4.33 -29.52 26.17
N ILE A 383 -3.31 -30.31 26.51
CA ILE A 383 -3.43 -31.76 26.68
C ILE A 383 -4.33 -32.10 27.88
N GLU A 384 -4.16 -31.44 29.01
CA GLU A 384 -5.03 -31.65 30.18
C GLU A 384 -6.49 -31.29 29.90
N SER A 385 -6.73 -30.16 29.22
CA SER A 385 -8.09 -29.79 28.78
C SER A 385 -8.68 -30.84 27.86
N ALA A 386 -7.89 -31.38 26.92
CA ALA A 386 -8.35 -32.40 26.00
C ALA A 386 -8.63 -33.75 26.70
N LYS A 387 -7.85 -34.16 27.70
CA LYS A 387 -8.09 -35.41 28.47
C LYS A 387 -9.47 -35.47 29.14
N LYS A 388 -10.08 -34.31 29.45
CA LYS A 388 -11.39 -34.24 30.11
C LYS A 388 -12.56 -34.63 29.20
N PHE A 389 -12.37 -34.72 27.89
CA PHE A 389 -13.45 -34.97 26.93
C PHE A 389 -13.16 -36.22 26.09
N LYS A 390 -14.23 -36.97 25.79
CA LYS A 390 -14.13 -38.24 25.05
C LYS A 390 -14.18 -38.03 23.53
N THR A 391 -14.86 -36.96 23.09
CA THR A 391 -15.02 -36.62 21.67
C THR A 391 -14.44 -35.24 21.33
N ILE A 392 -14.02 -35.07 20.07
CA ILE A 392 -13.46 -33.81 19.58
C ILE A 392 -14.52 -32.69 19.57
N THR A 393 -15.78 -33.04 19.30
CA THR A 393 -16.93 -32.13 19.31
C THR A 393 -17.21 -31.60 20.70
N GLU A 394 -17.26 -32.47 21.72
CA GLU A 394 -17.42 -32.06 23.13
C GLU A 394 -16.30 -31.12 23.57
N TRP A 395 -15.05 -31.47 23.24
CA TRP A 395 -13.89 -30.63 23.57
C TRP A 395 -13.96 -29.27 22.88
N MET A 396 -14.42 -29.23 21.63
CA MET A 396 -14.59 -27.99 20.88
C MET A 396 -15.69 -27.10 21.49
N GLU A 397 -16.79 -27.68 21.94
CA GLU A 397 -17.92 -26.94 22.50
C GLU A 397 -17.60 -26.37 23.88
N HIS A 398 -17.03 -27.20 24.76
CA HIS A 398 -16.77 -26.83 26.16
C HIS A 398 -15.43 -26.12 26.36
N SER A 399 -14.45 -26.34 25.47
CA SER A 399 -13.09 -25.80 25.59
C SER A 399 -12.60 -25.19 24.26
N ARG A 400 -13.41 -24.30 23.68
CA ARG A 400 -13.10 -23.53 22.44
C ARG A 400 -11.71 -22.90 22.43
N GLY A 401 -11.26 -22.37 23.58
CA GLY A 401 -9.96 -21.73 23.73
C GLY A 401 -8.78 -22.71 23.58
N ALA A 402 -8.84 -23.84 24.28
CA ALA A 402 -7.82 -24.90 24.23
C ALA A 402 -7.76 -25.55 22.85
N TYR A 403 -8.93 -25.85 22.26
CA TYR A 403 -9.05 -26.39 20.91
C TYR A 403 -8.42 -25.47 19.86
N ALA A 404 -8.75 -24.17 19.91
CA ALA A 404 -8.22 -23.20 18.98
C ALA A 404 -6.71 -22.94 19.15
N ALA A 405 -6.19 -23.04 20.38
CA ALA A 405 -4.75 -22.96 20.65
C ALA A 405 -4.03 -24.19 20.09
N ALA A 406 -4.56 -25.40 20.33
CA ALA A 406 -4.00 -26.64 19.80
C ALA A 406 -3.97 -26.68 18.26
N LYS A 407 -4.98 -26.11 17.59
CA LYS A 407 -4.97 -25.98 16.12
C LYS A 407 -3.96 -24.95 15.60
N ARG A 408 -3.82 -23.80 16.28
CA ARG A 408 -2.90 -22.73 15.86
C ARG A 408 -1.42 -23.11 16.02
N ASN A 409 -1.11 -23.87 17.08
CA ASN A 409 0.26 -24.27 17.41
C ASN A 409 0.60 -25.71 17.00
N ASN A 410 -0.22 -26.35 16.15
CA ASN A 410 -0.03 -27.74 15.68
C ASN A 410 -0.02 -28.83 16.78
N TRP A 411 -0.47 -28.54 18.01
CA TRP A 411 -0.60 -29.53 19.10
C TRP A 411 -1.83 -30.45 18.98
N PHE A 412 -2.68 -30.22 17.98
CA PHE A 412 -3.96 -30.92 17.82
C PHE A 412 -3.82 -32.45 17.77
N LYS A 413 -2.82 -32.98 17.04
CA LYS A 413 -2.60 -34.44 16.94
C LYS A 413 -2.28 -35.07 18.30
N LYS A 414 -1.49 -34.37 19.13
CA LYS A 414 -1.14 -34.82 20.48
C LYS A 414 -2.33 -34.73 21.44
N CYS A 415 -3.11 -33.64 21.36
CA CYS A 415 -4.29 -33.41 22.20
C CYS A 415 -5.44 -34.37 21.89
N THR A 416 -5.53 -34.91 20.67
CA THR A 416 -6.67 -35.73 20.21
C THR A 416 -6.33 -37.21 20.07
N LYS A 417 -5.16 -37.65 20.55
CA LYS A 417 -4.71 -39.06 20.45
C LYS A 417 -5.67 -40.02 21.14
N HIS A 418 -6.29 -39.60 22.25
CA HIS A 418 -7.21 -40.41 23.06
C HIS A 418 -8.70 -40.20 22.71
N MET A 419 -9.03 -39.28 21.80
CA MET A 419 -10.42 -38.96 21.47
C MET A 419 -10.91 -39.79 20.27
N LYS A 420 -12.09 -40.40 20.41
CA LYS A 420 -12.73 -41.10 19.29
C LYS A 420 -13.13 -40.07 18.23
N ARG A 421 -12.67 -40.24 16.99
CA ARG A 421 -13.20 -39.49 15.85
C ARG A 421 -14.63 -39.98 15.63
N ALA A 422 -15.60 -39.08 15.71
CA ALA A 422 -16.93 -39.40 15.20
C ALA A 422 -16.79 -39.66 13.70
N SER A 423 -16.69 -40.92 13.32
CA SER A 423 -16.95 -41.35 11.96
C SER A 423 -18.44 -41.15 11.76
N SER A 424 -18.83 -39.99 11.23
CA SER A 424 -20.20 -39.79 10.77
C SER A 424 -20.53 -40.94 9.82
N PRO A 425 -21.74 -41.55 9.89
CA PRO A 425 -22.16 -42.55 8.92
C PRO A 425 -22.02 -41.91 7.54
N TYR A 426 -21.11 -42.45 6.72
CA TYR A 426 -20.77 -41.84 5.46
C TYR A 426 -21.97 -42.02 4.54
N LYS A 427 -22.57 -40.90 4.06
CA LYS A 427 -23.74 -40.89 3.16
C LYS A 427 -23.56 -41.80 1.92
N TRP A 428 -22.32 -42.15 1.58
CA TRP A 428 -21.94 -42.89 0.39
C TRP A 428 -21.28 -44.22 0.74
N ASN A 429 -22.06 -45.25 1.01
CA ASN A 429 -21.54 -46.61 1.03
C ASN A 429 -21.23 -47.08 -0.41
N LYS A 430 -20.53 -48.21 -0.54
CA LYS A 430 -20.13 -48.76 -1.84
C LYS A 430 -21.31 -48.97 -2.79
N GLU A 431 -22.44 -49.44 -2.25
CA GLU A 431 -23.68 -49.69 -2.98
C GLU A 431 -24.32 -48.41 -3.52
N ALA A 432 -24.43 -47.36 -2.70
CA ALA A 432 -24.96 -46.05 -3.12
C ALA A 432 -24.07 -45.39 -4.19
N CYS A 433 -22.75 -45.59 -4.14
CA CYS A 433 -21.85 -45.14 -5.20
C CYS A 433 -22.10 -45.89 -6.53
N ILE A 434 -22.39 -47.20 -6.48
CA ILE A 434 -22.70 -48.00 -7.67
C ILE A 434 -24.05 -47.61 -8.26
N GLU A 435 -25.07 -47.39 -7.42
CA GLU A 435 -26.39 -46.96 -7.86
C GLU A 435 -26.35 -45.57 -8.52
N SER A 436 -25.64 -44.62 -7.91
CA SER A 436 -25.36 -43.30 -8.48
C SER A 436 -24.64 -43.41 -9.83
N ALA A 437 -23.65 -44.32 -9.93
CA ALA A 437 -22.92 -44.53 -11.17
C ALA A 437 -23.78 -45.16 -12.27
N LYS A 438 -24.76 -46.02 -11.95
CA LYS A 438 -25.68 -46.64 -12.93
C LYS A 438 -26.63 -45.64 -13.61
N GLN A 439 -26.95 -44.53 -12.95
CA GLN A 439 -27.83 -43.49 -13.50
C GLN A 439 -27.22 -42.73 -14.69
N VAL A 440 -25.92 -42.91 -14.93
CA VAL A 440 -25.14 -42.17 -15.92
C VAL A 440 -24.30 -43.13 -16.75
N SER A 441 -24.18 -42.87 -18.04
CA SER A 441 -23.45 -43.72 -18.98
C SER A 441 -21.98 -43.30 -19.13
N ASP A 442 -21.65 -42.05 -18.80
CA ASP A 442 -20.30 -41.49 -18.87
C ASP A 442 -19.76 -41.03 -17.50
N ILE A 443 -18.45 -41.20 -17.30
CA ILE A 443 -17.75 -40.82 -16.08
C ILE A 443 -17.65 -39.29 -15.91
N GLN A 444 -17.55 -38.52 -17.01
CA GLN A 444 -17.50 -37.06 -16.93
C GLN A 444 -18.86 -36.50 -16.56
N GLU A 445 -19.92 -37.15 -17.02
CA GLU A 445 -21.30 -36.85 -16.64
C GLU A 445 -21.56 -37.23 -15.18
N TRP A 446 -21.09 -38.40 -14.72
CA TRP A 446 -21.18 -38.79 -13.30
C TRP A 446 -20.53 -37.77 -12.36
N LYS A 447 -19.37 -37.25 -12.75
CA LYS A 447 -18.68 -36.20 -12.00
C LYS A 447 -19.44 -34.87 -11.96
N LYS A 448 -20.24 -34.57 -12.98
CA LYS A 448 -21.06 -33.35 -13.04
C LYS A 448 -22.34 -33.49 -12.23
N VAL A 449 -23.03 -34.62 -12.34
CA VAL A 449 -24.33 -34.86 -11.68
C VAL A 449 -24.14 -35.14 -10.19
N GLU A 450 -23.29 -36.10 -9.83
CA GLU A 450 -23.07 -36.51 -8.44
C GLU A 450 -21.58 -36.56 -8.07
N ASN A 451 -20.96 -35.38 -8.05
CA ASN A 451 -19.55 -35.23 -7.66
C ASN A 451 -19.23 -35.81 -6.27
N GLY A 452 -20.21 -35.83 -5.36
CA GLY A 452 -20.06 -36.41 -4.01
C GLY A 452 -19.82 -37.92 -4.04
N ALA A 453 -20.62 -38.67 -4.81
CA ALA A 453 -20.49 -40.11 -4.99
C ALA A 453 -19.21 -40.48 -5.77
N TYR A 454 -18.86 -39.70 -6.80
CA TYR A 454 -17.62 -39.89 -7.54
C TYR A 454 -16.36 -39.71 -6.67
N LEU A 455 -16.31 -38.64 -5.87
CA LEU A 455 -15.17 -38.39 -4.97
C LEU A 455 -15.08 -39.42 -3.84
N ALA A 456 -16.23 -39.92 -3.36
CA ALA A 456 -16.29 -41.02 -2.41
C ALA A 456 -15.67 -42.29 -2.99
N ALA A 457 -16.14 -42.73 -4.17
CA ALA A 457 -15.60 -43.88 -4.86
C ALA A 457 -14.11 -43.71 -5.19
N ARG A 458 -13.65 -42.49 -5.52
CA ARG A 458 -12.23 -42.20 -5.77
C ARG A 458 -11.36 -42.39 -4.54
N ARG A 459 -11.82 -41.89 -3.40
CA ARG A 459 -11.05 -41.87 -2.17
C ARG A 459 -10.90 -43.27 -1.58
N GLU A 460 -11.95 -44.08 -1.68
CA GLU A 460 -11.98 -45.45 -1.15
C GLU A 460 -11.62 -46.53 -2.19
N GLY A 461 -11.37 -46.15 -3.44
CA GLY A 461 -10.92 -47.05 -4.51
C GLY A 461 -12.03 -47.81 -5.27
N TRP A 462 -13.31 -47.53 -5.03
CA TRP A 462 -14.46 -48.23 -5.66
C TRP A 462 -14.75 -47.82 -7.11
N ILE A 463 -13.92 -46.95 -7.71
CA ILE A 463 -14.11 -46.45 -9.07
C ILE A 463 -14.16 -47.56 -10.11
N THR A 464 -13.35 -48.60 -9.98
CA THR A 464 -13.27 -49.68 -10.99
C THR A 464 -14.58 -50.45 -11.09
N GLU A 465 -15.23 -50.70 -9.96
CA GLU A 465 -16.53 -51.36 -9.90
C GLU A 465 -17.65 -50.46 -10.39
N CYS A 466 -17.64 -49.17 -10.00
CA CYS A 466 -18.62 -48.19 -10.47
C CYS A 466 -18.52 -47.91 -11.98
N LYS A 467 -17.41 -48.30 -12.64
CA LYS A 467 -17.18 -48.11 -14.08
C LYS A 467 -17.52 -49.33 -14.93
N LYS A 468 -17.79 -50.51 -14.33
CA LYS A 468 -17.94 -51.76 -15.09
C LYS A 468 -19.04 -51.69 -16.16
N HIS A 469 -20.10 -50.91 -15.94
CA HIS A 469 -21.20 -50.74 -16.89
C HIS A 469 -21.00 -49.58 -17.90
N MET A 470 -20.00 -48.72 -17.70
CA MET A 470 -19.73 -47.58 -18.57
C MET A 470 -18.77 -48.00 -19.69
N LYS A 471 -19.26 -48.10 -20.94
CA LYS A 471 -18.41 -48.44 -22.09
C LYS A 471 -17.37 -47.35 -22.34
N LYS A 472 -16.09 -47.73 -22.49
CA LYS A 472 -15.04 -46.81 -22.97
C LYS A 472 -15.42 -46.31 -24.35
N LYS A 473 -15.53 -44.99 -24.52
CA LYS A 473 -15.65 -44.37 -25.84
C LYS A 473 -14.35 -44.73 -26.61
N SER A 474 -14.48 -45.54 -27.65
CA SER A 474 -13.36 -45.87 -28.54
C SER A 474 -12.85 -44.57 -29.18
N GLU A 475 -11.54 -44.41 -29.15
CA GLU A 475 -10.82 -43.30 -29.75
C GLU A 475 -11.09 -43.30 -31.27
N LYS A 476 -11.49 -42.15 -31.79
CA LYS A 476 -11.41 -41.80 -33.21
C LYS A 476 -10.50 -40.58 -33.31
#